data_AF-A0A176RTG6-F1
#
_entry.id   AF-A0A176RTG6-F1
#
_cell.length_a   1.000
_cell.length_b   1.000
_cell.length_c   1.000
_cell.angle_alpha   90.00
_cell.angle_beta   90.00
_cell.angle_gamma   90.00
#
_symmetry.space_group_name_H-M   'P 1'
#
loop_
_entity.id
_entity.type
_entity.pdbx_description
1 polymer ?
#
loop_
_entity_poly.entity_id
_entity_poly.type
_entity_poly.pdbx_seq_one_letter_code
_entity_poly.pdbx_strand_id
1 'polypeptide(L)'
;MSKHQTIWESLHSQGYSRRDFLKFCATTASMMALPASMIPHIAQALENTQRPSVIWLSFQECTGCTESFTRSHALTLEDLLFDLISLDYHHTLQAASGKAAEQAREKAMEDNDGNYLLIVDGSIPAGNPGYSTIAGVSNVDMLKEVAKGAKGIIA
;
A
#
# COMPACT_ATOMS: atom_id res chain seq x y z
N MET A 1 -0.57 10.56 14.45
CA MET A 1 -0.96 11.25 13.20
C MET A 1 0.21 11.19 12.25
N SER A 2 0.14 10.36 11.21
CA SER A 2 0.93 10.58 10.01
C SER A 2 -0.08 10.61 8.88
N LYS A 3 -0.42 11.81 8.39
CA LYS A 3 -1.11 11.91 7.10
C LYS A 3 -0.08 11.50 6.07
N HIS A 4 -0.35 10.50 5.24
CA HIS A 4 0.56 10.15 4.16
C HIS A 4 0.73 11.39 3.27
N GLN A 5 1.99 11.68 2.92
CA GLN A 5 2.29 12.78 2.02
C GLN A 5 1.57 12.57 0.69
N THR A 6 0.99 13.64 0.17
CA THR A 6 0.40 13.64 -1.17
C THR A 6 1.51 13.59 -2.23
N ILE A 7 1.16 13.19 -3.45
CA ILE A 7 2.12 13.19 -4.58
C ILE A 7 2.72 14.60 -4.76
N TRP A 8 1.93 15.65 -4.61
CA TRP A 8 2.42 17.02 -4.70
C TRP A 8 3.43 17.38 -3.61
N GLU A 9 3.15 17.02 -2.35
CA GLU A 9 4.08 17.29 -1.23
C GLU A 9 5.42 16.57 -1.43
N SER A 10 5.40 15.32 -1.91
CA SER A 10 6.61 14.57 -2.24
C SER A 10 7.41 15.27 -3.34
N LEU A 11 6.79 15.60 -4.48
CA LEU A 11 7.45 16.31 -5.59
C LEU A 11 8.01 17.67 -5.16
N HIS A 12 7.27 18.41 -4.33
CA HIS A 12 7.74 19.71 -3.86
C HIS A 12 8.99 19.58 -2.98
N SER A 13 9.05 18.55 -2.12
CA SER A 13 10.22 18.26 -1.27
C SER A 13 11.47 17.91 -2.08
N GLN A 14 11.30 17.36 -3.29
CA GLN A 14 12.38 17.05 -4.24
C GLN A 14 12.82 18.27 -5.08
N GLY A 15 12.23 19.44 -4.86
CA GLY A 15 12.61 20.70 -5.52
C GLY A 15 11.82 21.06 -6.78
N TYR A 16 10.77 20.32 -7.12
CA TYR A 16 9.92 20.66 -8.27
C TYR A 16 9.05 21.89 -7.97
N SER A 17 9.01 22.83 -8.93
CA SER A 17 8.18 24.02 -8.81
C SER A 17 6.72 23.71 -9.13
N ARG A 18 5.80 24.55 -8.63
CA ARG A 18 4.38 24.50 -8.98
C ARG A 18 4.15 24.54 -10.50
N ARG A 19 5.02 25.26 -11.23
CA ARG A 19 4.98 25.36 -12.69
C ARG A 19 5.34 24.03 -13.35
N ASP A 20 6.34 23.32 -12.84
CA ASP A 20 6.77 22.03 -13.41
C ASP A 20 5.69 20.96 -13.22
N PHE A 21 5.03 20.97 -12.07
CA PHE A 21 3.88 20.11 -11.82
C PHE A 21 2.69 20.39 -12.76
N LEU A 22 2.35 21.67 -13.00
CA LEU A 22 1.29 22.01 -13.94
C LEU A 22 1.66 21.64 -15.39
N LYS A 23 2.93 21.74 -15.78
CA LYS A 23 3.40 21.23 -17.07
C LYS A 23 3.21 19.72 -17.16
N PHE A 24 3.55 18.97 -16.12
CA PHE A 24 3.30 17.52 -16.07
C PHE A 24 1.82 17.18 -16.24
N CYS A 25 0.92 17.88 -15.55
CA CYS A 25 -0.53 17.69 -15.68
C CYS A 25 -1.00 18.00 -17.11
N ALA A 26 -0.48 19.06 -17.73
CA ALA A 26 -0.79 19.42 -19.12
C ALA A 26 -0.29 18.37 -20.13
N THR A 27 0.92 17.85 -19.95
CA THR A 27 1.48 16.77 -20.76
C THR A 27 0.63 15.50 -20.62
N THR A 28 0.26 15.13 -19.40
CA THR A 28 -0.58 13.95 -19.12
C THR A 28 -1.95 14.08 -19.79
N ALA A 29 -2.62 15.23 -19.64
CA ALA A 29 -3.87 15.52 -20.32
C ALA A 29 -3.74 15.35 -21.84
N SER A 30 -2.65 15.87 -22.40
CA SER A 30 -2.38 15.79 -23.84
C SER A 30 -2.14 14.35 -24.30
N MET A 31 -1.39 13.54 -23.54
CA MET A 31 -1.16 12.13 -23.84
C MET A 31 -2.45 11.30 -23.81
N MET A 32 -3.40 11.70 -22.96
CA MET A 32 -4.72 11.07 -22.88
C MET A 32 -5.76 11.67 -23.84
N ALA A 33 -5.35 12.61 -24.72
CA ALA A 33 -6.21 13.37 -25.62
C ALA A 33 -7.38 14.09 -24.91
N LEU A 34 -7.15 14.54 -23.67
CA LEU A 34 -8.12 15.27 -22.86
C LEU A 34 -8.09 16.78 -23.16
N PRO A 35 -9.22 17.49 -23.05
CA PRO A 35 -9.26 18.93 -23.27
C PRO A 35 -8.49 19.69 -22.18
N ALA A 36 -7.96 20.88 -22.50
CA ALA A 36 -7.18 21.69 -21.57
C ALA A 36 -7.93 22.06 -20.28
N SER A 37 -9.27 22.08 -20.32
CA SER A 37 -10.13 22.26 -19.14
C SER A 37 -10.00 21.14 -18.10
N MET A 38 -9.44 19.98 -18.46
CA MET A 38 -9.18 18.87 -17.53
C MET A 38 -7.88 19.04 -16.75
N ILE A 39 -6.97 19.93 -17.15
CA ILE A 39 -5.67 20.12 -16.49
C ILE A 39 -5.83 20.47 -15.00
N PRO A 40 -6.73 21.40 -14.58
CA PRO A 40 -6.95 21.69 -13.17
C PRO A 40 -7.50 20.49 -12.39
N HIS A 41 -8.34 19.65 -13.01
CA HIS A 41 -8.86 18.45 -12.38
C HIS A 41 -7.78 17.39 -12.16
N ILE A 42 -6.87 17.22 -13.12
CA ILE A 42 -5.72 16.32 -12.98
C ILE A 42 -4.79 16.83 -11.88
N ALA A 43 -4.49 18.14 -11.87
CA ALA A 43 -3.68 18.76 -10.83
C ALA A 43 -4.29 18.55 -9.44
N GLN A 44 -5.59 18.81 -9.29
CA GLN A 44 -6.30 18.61 -8.03
C GLN A 44 -6.33 17.14 -7.60
N ALA A 45 -6.50 16.21 -8.53
CA ALA A 45 -6.46 14.78 -8.23
C ALA A 45 -5.07 14.37 -7.70
N LEU A 46 -4.01 14.74 -8.41
CA LEU A 46 -2.64 14.42 -8.01
C LEU A 46 -2.21 15.13 -6.71
N GLU A 47 -2.69 16.35 -6.47
CA GLU A 47 -2.45 17.08 -5.21
C GLU A 47 -3.06 16.39 -3.99
N ASN A 48 -4.12 15.60 -4.15
CA ASN A 48 -4.81 14.95 -3.03
C ASN A 48 -4.60 13.43 -3.01
N THR A 49 -3.94 12.87 -4.02
CA THR A 49 -3.69 11.43 -4.08
C THR A 49 -2.62 11.07 -3.07
N GLN A 50 -2.99 10.19 -2.14
CA GLN A 50 -2.07 9.55 -1.21
C GLN A 50 -1.55 8.24 -1.81
N ARG A 51 -0.41 7.78 -1.31
CA ARG A 51 0.12 6.45 -1.66
C ARG A 51 -0.88 5.36 -1.23
N PRO A 52 -1.17 4.36 -2.07
CA PRO A 52 -2.07 3.27 -1.70
C PRO A 52 -1.57 2.53 -0.45
N SER A 53 -2.47 2.32 0.50
CA SER A 53 -2.23 1.46 1.66
C SER A 53 -2.12 0.00 1.21
N VAL A 54 -1.13 -0.71 1.73
CA VAL A 54 -0.87 -2.13 1.48
C VAL A 54 -0.76 -2.86 2.81
N ILE A 55 -1.57 -3.90 2.96
CA ILE A 55 -1.52 -4.86 4.06
C ILE A 55 -1.01 -6.18 3.51
N TRP A 56 0.12 -6.65 4.02
CA TRP A 56 0.73 -7.92 3.61
C TRP A 56 0.60 -8.96 4.72
N LEU A 57 -0.18 -10.02 4.48
CA LEU A 57 -0.37 -11.12 5.41
C LEU A 57 0.53 -12.30 5.04
N SER A 58 1.40 -12.68 5.96
CA SER A 58 2.31 -13.83 5.84
C SER A 58 1.73 -15.02 6.59
N PHE A 59 1.28 -16.06 5.87
CA PHE A 59 0.66 -17.25 6.46
C PHE A 59 1.63 -18.45 6.49
N GLN A 60 1.29 -19.59 5.88
CA GLN A 60 2.19 -20.74 5.80
C GLN A 60 3.19 -20.53 4.66
N GLU A 61 4.15 -19.67 4.94
CA GLU A 61 5.08 -19.09 3.98
C GLU A 61 6.54 -19.39 4.39
N CYS A 62 7.49 -19.19 3.47
CA CYS A 62 8.92 -19.51 3.67
C CYS A 62 9.85 -18.28 3.63
N THR A 63 9.24 -17.11 3.56
CA THR A 63 9.79 -15.76 3.42
C THR A 63 10.45 -15.49 2.06
N GLY A 64 10.34 -16.45 1.13
CA GLY A 64 10.88 -16.34 -0.22
C GLY A 64 10.26 -15.22 -1.06
N CYS A 65 8.95 -14.96 -0.95
CA CYS A 65 8.32 -13.88 -1.71
C CYS A 65 8.73 -12.51 -1.16
N THR A 66 8.88 -12.39 0.16
CA THR A 66 9.47 -11.20 0.79
C THR A 66 10.93 -11.01 0.34
N GLU A 67 11.75 -12.06 0.33
CA GLU A 67 13.13 -11.96 -0.15
C GLU A 67 13.17 -11.53 -1.63
N SER A 68 12.31 -12.09 -2.49
CA SER A 68 12.18 -11.65 -3.88
C SER A 68 11.83 -10.16 -3.97
N PHE A 69 10.95 -9.67 -3.10
CA PHE A 69 10.59 -8.26 -3.00
C PHE A 69 11.82 -7.38 -2.66
N THR A 70 12.71 -7.83 -1.76
CA THR A 70 13.97 -7.12 -1.44
C THR A 70 15.02 -7.15 -2.56
N ARG A 71 14.85 -8.00 -3.58
CA ARG A 71 15.78 -8.13 -4.72
C ARG A 71 15.22 -7.57 -6.03
N SER A 72 14.12 -6.83 -5.97
CA SER A 72 13.59 -6.13 -7.15
C SER A 72 14.56 -5.04 -7.62
N HIS A 73 14.81 -4.98 -8.94
CA HIS A 73 15.74 -4.01 -9.56
C HIS A 73 15.03 -2.97 -10.44
N ALA A 74 13.84 -3.29 -11.00
CA ALA A 74 13.08 -2.34 -11.82
C ALA A 74 12.50 -1.19 -10.98
N LEU A 75 12.11 -1.52 -9.75
CA LEU A 75 11.82 -0.63 -8.64
C LEU A 75 12.51 -1.22 -7.41
N THR A 76 13.34 -0.43 -6.73
CA THR A 76 13.99 -0.90 -5.51
C THR A 76 13.00 -0.98 -4.35
N LEU A 77 13.39 -1.64 -3.25
CA LEU A 77 12.55 -1.70 -2.05
C LEU A 77 12.28 -0.29 -1.52
N GLU A 78 13.29 0.57 -1.53
CA GLU A 78 13.24 1.95 -1.09
C GLU A 78 12.25 2.76 -1.93
N ASP A 79 12.35 2.67 -3.26
CA ASP A 79 11.42 3.36 -4.17
C ASP A 79 9.97 2.93 -3.90
N LEU A 80 9.75 1.63 -3.68
CA LEU A 80 8.42 1.10 -3.44
C LEU A 80 7.85 1.59 -2.10
N LEU A 81 8.64 1.51 -1.02
CA LEU A 81 8.22 1.88 0.34
C LEU A 81 8.09 3.39 0.56
N PHE A 82 8.90 4.21 -0.11
CA PHE A 82 8.91 5.66 0.14
C PHE A 82 8.13 6.45 -0.90
N ASP A 83 8.02 5.97 -2.15
CA ASP A 83 7.42 6.74 -3.24
C ASP A 83 6.12 6.16 -3.79
N LEU A 84 5.95 4.82 -3.80
CA LEU A 84 4.81 4.19 -4.49
C LEU A 84 3.68 3.76 -3.58
N ILE A 85 3.97 3.03 -2.50
CA ILE A 85 2.95 2.49 -1.61
C ILE A 85 3.19 2.94 -0.17
N SER A 86 2.16 2.80 0.66
CA SER A 86 2.34 2.74 2.11
C SER A 86 2.22 1.29 2.55
N LEU A 87 3.34 0.67 2.94
CA LEU A 87 3.31 -0.69 3.50
C LEU A 87 2.97 -0.60 4.99
N ASP A 88 1.69 -0.65 5.32
CA ASP A 88 1.18 -0.35 6.66
C ASP A 88 1.25 -1.54 7.61
N TYR A 89 1.32 -2.76 7.07
CA TYR A 89 1.51 -3.99 7.84
C TYR A 89 2.31 -5.00 7.04
N HIS A 90 3.42 -5.46 7.62
CA HIS A 90 4.28 -6.50 7.05
C HIS A 90 5.24 -7.03 8.13
N HIS A 91 5.08 -8.28 8.56
CA HIS A 91 5.82 -8.84 9.70
C HIS A 91 7.34 -8.65 9.65
N THR A 92 7.96 -8.91 8.49
CA THR A 92 9.43 -8.88 8.35
C THR A 92 10.03 -7.48 8.35
N LEU A 93 9.31 -6.46 7.87
CA LEU A 93 9.85 -5.12 7.63
C LEU A 93 9.33 -4.07 8.61
N GLN A 94 8.20 -4.31 9.27
CA GLN A 94 7.61 -3.36 10.19
C GLN A 94 8.44 -3.23 11.49
N ALA A 95 8.50 -2.01 12.03
CA ALA A 95 9.19 -1.75 13.30
C ALA A 95 8.37 -2.20 14.53
N ALA A 96 7.04 -2.21 14.42
CA ALA A 96 6.14 -2.57 15.52
C ALA A 96 6.06 -4.10 15.71
N SER A 97 5.79 -4.55 16.93
CA SER A 97 5.63 -5.98 17.24
C SER A 97 4.52 -6.23 18.26
N GLY A 98 4.09 -7.49 18.35
CA GLY A 98 3.02 -7.91 19.24
C GLY A 98 1.74 -7.09 19.05
N LYS A 99 1.16 -6.61 20.15
CA LYS A 99 -0.10 -5.84 20.11
C LYS A 99 0.00 -4.55 19.27
N ALA A 100 1.16 -3.90 19.25
CA ALA A 100 1.33 -2.68 18.47
C ALA A 100 1.29 -2.94 16.96
N ALA A 101 1.79 -4.10 16.51
CA ALA A 101 1.67 -4.53 15.13
C ALA A 101 0.21 -4.78 14.73
N GLU A 102 -0.56 -5.49 15.56
CA GLU A 102 -1.97 -5.73 15.29
C GLU A 102 -2.80 -4.44 15.28
N GLN A 103 -2.50 -3.51 16.18
CA GLN A 103 -3.13 -2.18 16.16
C GLN A 103 -2.79 -1.40 14.88
N ALA A 104 -1.59 -1.57 14.32
CA ALA A 104 -1.24 -0.97 13.04
C ALA A 104 -2.07 -1.57 11.90
N ARG A 105 -2.27 -2.89 11.88
CA ARG A 105 -3.16 -3.56 10.91
C ARG A 105 -4.60 -3.06 11.01
N GLU A 106 -5.17 -3.09 12.21
CA GLU A 106 -6.54 -2.65 12.47
C GLU A 106 -6.73 -1.19 12.05
N LYS A 107 -5.78 -0.33 12.44
CA LYS A 107 -5.80 1.08 12.05
C LYS A 107 -5.69 1.28 10.53
N ALA A 108 -4.82 0.52 9.85
CA ALA A 108 -4.68 0.61 8.41
C ALA A 108 -5.98 0.19 7.69
N MET A 109 -6.66 -0.84 8.21
CA MET A 109 -7.97 -1.26 7.71
C MET A 109 -9.05 -0.19 7.92
N GLU A 110 -9.11 0.41 9.10
CA GLU A 110 -10.08 1.47 9.44
C GLU A 110 -9.85 2.74 8.61
N ASP A 111 -8.61 3.21 8.54
CA ASP A 111 -8.27 4.46 7.85
C ASP A 111 -8.42 4.33 6.32
N ASN A 112 -8.37 3.11 5.77
CA ASN A 112 -8.37 2.85 4.32
C ASN A 112 -9.47 1.88 3.85
N ASP A 113 -10.58 1.75 4.58
CA ASP A 113 -11.66 0.82 4.26
C ASP A 113 -12.14 0.97 2.79
N GLY A 114 -12.23 -0.17 2.10
CA GLY A 114 -12.54 -0.25 0.66
C GLY A 114 -11.45 0.26 -0.27
N ASN A 115 -10.28 0.69 0.24
CA ASN A 115 -9.23 1.37 -0.53
C ASN A 115 -7.82 0.77 -0.40
N TYR A 116 -7.54 -0.07 0.59
CA TYR A 116 -6.24 -0.75 0.71
C TYR A 116 -6.12 -1.97 -0.21
N LEU A 117 -4.89 -2.31 -0.58
CA LEU A 117 -4.54 -3.56 -1.24
C LEU A 117 -4.16 -4.60 -0.19
N LEU A 118 -4.66 -5.83 -0.38
CA LEU A 118 -4.28 -6.97 0.44
C LEU A 118 -3.36 -7.88 -0.36
N ILE A 119 -2.17 -8.14 0.16
CA ILE A 119 -1.24 -9.16 -0.36
C ILE A 119 -1.24 -10.32 0.62
N VAL A 120 -1.36 -11.54 0.10
CA VAL A 120 -1.28 -12.77 0.89
C VAL A 120 -0.11 -13.59 0.38
N ASP A 121 0.77 -14.00 1.30
CA ASP A 121 1.85 -14.94 1.01
C ASP A 121 1.68 -16.21 1.84
N GLY A 122 2.01 -17.35 1.22
CA GLY A 122 1.87 -18.67 1.79
C GLY A 122 0.47 -19.26 1.70
N SER A 123 0.40 -20.56 1.97
CA SER A 123 -0.87 -21.29 1.96
C SER A 123 -1.70 -21.02 3.23
N ILE A 124 -3.00 -21.26 3.13
CA ILE A 124 -3.96 -21.09 4.23
C ILE A 124 -4.46 -22.48 4.66
N PRO A 125 -4.24 -22.91 5.91
CA PRO A 125 -4.63 -24.25 6.33
C PRO A 125 -6.14 -24.31 6.61
N ALA A 126 -6.91 -24.83 5.66
CA ALA A 126 -8.36 -24.99 5.81
C ALA A 126 -8.78 -26.18 6.70
N GLY A 127 -7.90 -27.17 6.91
CA GLY A 127 -8.23 -28.40 7.62
C GLY A 127 -8.29 -28.26 9.15
N ASN A 128 -7.37 -27.49 9.74
CA ASN A 128 -7.38 -27.19 11.18
C ASN A 128 -6.96 -25.72 11.39
N PRO A 129 -7.80 -24.90 12.04
CA PRO A 129 -7.53 -23.48 12.25
C PRO A 129 -6.28 -23.21 13.13
N GLY A 130 -5.85 -24.19 13.92
CA GLY A 130 -4.66 -24.08 14.78
C GLY A 130 -3.33 -24.32 14.09
N TYR A 131 -3.30 -24.75 12.82
CA TYR A 131 -2.04 -24.99 12.10
C TYR A 131 -1.27 -23.72 11.76
N SER A 132 -1.96 -22.58 11.69
CA SER A 132 -1.33 -21.29 11.44
C SER A 132 -2.17 -20.19 12.08
N THR A 133 -1.61 -19.55 13.10
CA THR A 133 -2.28 -18.52 13.89
C THR A 133 -1.34 -17.35 14.12
N ILE A 134 -1.87 -16.13 14.01
CA ILE A 134 -1.18 -14.89 14.34
C ILE A 134 -1.97 -14.19 15.44
N ALA A 135 -1.29 -13.77 16.51
CA ALA A 135 -1.91 -13.12 17.67
C ALA A 135 -3.11 -13.89 18.29
N GLY A 136 -3.11 -15.22 18.19
CA GLY A 136 -4.20 -16.08 18.68
C GLY A 136 -5.41 -16.17 17.76
N VAL A 137 -5.36 -15.56 16.56
CA VAL A 137 -6.38 -15.63 15.52
C VAL A 137 -5.95 -16.63 14.46
N SER A 138 -6.86 -17.46 13.97
CA SER A 138 -6.55 -18.35 12.85
C SER A 138 -6.30 -17.55 11.58
N ASN A 139 -5.34 -17.95 10.76
CA ASN A 139 -5.04 -17.23 9.52
C ASN A 139 -6.20 -17.28 8.51
N VAL A 140 -7.08 -18.29 8.61
CA VAL A 140 -8.35 -18.35 7.86
C VAL A 140 -9.28 -17.21 8.28
N ASP A 141 -9.45 -16.98 9.58
CA ASP A 141 -10.35 -15.95 10.10
C ASP A 141 -9.77 -14.55 9.85
N MET A 142 -8.46 -14.39 10.07
CA MET A 142 -7.74 -13.16 9.74
C MET A 142 -7.89 -12.80 8.26
N LEU A 143 -7.71 -13.76 7.35
CA LEU A 143 -7.93 -13.51 5.92
C LEU A 143 -9.35 -13.05 5.64
N LYS A 144 -10.36 -13.74 6.19
CA LYS A 144 -11.77 -13.38 5.99
C LYS A 144 -12.12 -12.01 6.56
N GLU A 145 -11.48 -11.59 7.65
CA GLU A 145 -11.65 -10.27 8.24
C GLU A 145 -11.04 -9.19 7.33
N VAL A 146 -9.76 -9.32 7.02
CA VAL A 146 -9.00 -8.33 6.24
C VAL A 146 -9.46 -8.26 4.79
N ALA A 147 -9.90 -9.37 4.18
CA ALA A 147 -10.37 -9.36 2.80
C ALA A 147 -11.67 -8.56 2.58
N LYS A 148 -12.48 -8.33 3.63
CA LYS A 148 -13.77 -7.63 3.50
C LYS A 148 -13.63 -6.16 3.10
N GLY A 149 -12.59 -5.49 3.60
CA GLY A 149 -12.33 -4.07 3.31
C GLY A 149 -11.30 -3.85 2.20
N ALA A 150 -10.77 -4.91 1.59
CA ALA A 150 -9.75 -4.79 0.56
C ALA A 150 -10.34 -4.32 -0.77
N LYS A 151 -9.69 -3.36 -1.41
CA LYS A 151 -10.02 -2.91 -2.78
C LYS A 151 -9.60 -3.93 -3.84
N GLY A 152 -8.52 -4.65 -3.56
CA GLY A 152 -7.96 -5.68 -4.41
C GLY A 152 -7.11 -6.64 -3.60
N ILE A 153 -7.05 -7.90 -4.03
CA ILE A 153 -6.35 -8.98 -3.33
C ILE A 153 -5.38 -9.65 -4.31
N ILE A 154 -4.13 -9.85 -3.88
CA ILE A 154 -3.06 -10.52 -4.62
C ILE A 154 -2.58 -11.71 -3.78
N ALA A 155 -2.37 -12.85 -4.42
CA ALA A 155 -1.91 -14.11 -3.82
C ALA A 155 -0.88 -14.78 -4.73
#